data_AF-A0AAN0KG60-F1
#
_entry.id   AF-A0AAN0KG60-F1
#
_cell.length_a   1.000
_cell.length_b   1.000
_cell.length_c   1.000
_cell.angle_alpha   90.00
_cell.angle_beta   90.00
_cell.angle_gamma   90.00
#
_symmetry.space_group_name_H-M   'P 1'
#
loop_
_entity.id
_entity.type
_entity.pdbx_description
1 polymer ?
#
loop_
_entity_poly.entity_id
_entity_poly.type
_entity_poly.pdbx_seq_one_letter_code
_entity_poly.pdbx_strand_id
1 'polypeptide(L)'
;MIEFFILLIFVILLLTWNVMSGFVYRKPLFMVCIGLLFSFIGAVVISSLERMEPLEIFKDVKLSLSVINYTIAAAGGSFIAGGLMLKAQHAARNERIAAERSFYLEVKLINDLIESFEEKMKQADILDVDEFKKTLVDGKVILYEKIQALQDKKDKLDKLEYE
;
A
#
# COMPACT_ATOMS: atom_id res chain seq x y z
N MET A 1 -28.17 30.95 -11.40
CA MET A 1 -28.16 29.91 -10.34
C MET A 1 -28.30 28.49 -10.91
N ILE A 2 -29.29 28.22 -11.76
CA ILE A 2 -29.51 26.86 -12.32
C ILE A 2 -28.34 26.37 -13.20
N GLU A 3 -27.77 27.23 -14.04
CA GLU A 3 -26.62 26.89 -14.90
C GLU A 3 -25.38 26.46 -14.10
N PHE A 4 -25.16 27.04 -12.91
CA PHE A 4 -24.07 26.66 -12.01
C PHE A 4 -24.29 25.26 -11.44
N PHE A 5 -25.53 24.90 -11.07
CA PHE A 5 -25.87 23.56 -10.60
C PHE A 5 -25.71 22.50 -11.71
N ILE A 6 -26.07 22.83 -12.95
CA ILE A 6 -25.89 21.93 -14.09
C ILE A 6 -24.41 21.68 -14.36
N LEU A 7 -23.58 22.73 -14.35
CA LEU A 7 -22.12 22.61 -14.47
C LEU A 7 -21.52 21.77 -13.34
N LEU A 8 -21.98 21.95 -12.10
CA LEU A 8 -21.53 21.19 -10.94
C LEU A 8 -21.86 19.69 -11.07
N ILE A 9 -23.08 19.36 -11.50
CA ILE A 9 -23.51 17.97 -11.75
C ILE A 9 -22.68 17.34 -12.87
N PHE A 10 -22.42 18.09 -13.94
CA PHE A 10 -21.59 17.61 -15.06
C PHE A 10 -20.14 17.36 -14.64
N VAL A 11 -19.57 18.23 -13.81
CA VAL A 11 -18.24 18.05 -13.21
C VAL A 11 -18.20 16.84 -12.28
N ILE A 12 -19.25 16.61 -11.47
CA ILE A 12 -19.38 15.43 -10.61
C ILE A 12 -19.45 14.14 -11.44
N LEU A 13 -20.21 14.13 -12.54
CA LEU A 13 -20.29 12.99 -13.46
C LEU A 13 -18.94 12.69 -14.12
N LEU A 14 -18.23 13.72 -14.59
CA LEU A 14 -16.89 13.58 -15.16
C LEU A 14 -15.84 13.10 -14.14
N LEU A 15 -15.93 13.58 -12.90
CA LEU A 15 -15.09 13.12 -11.80
C LEU A 15 -15.37 11.65 -11.48
N THR A 16 -16.64 11.26 -11.41
CA THR A 16 -17.05 9.87 -11.16
C THR A 16 -16.57 8.94 -12.28
N TRP A 17 -16.66 9.38 -13.54
CA TRP A 17 -16.15 8.63 -14.69
C TRP A 17 -14.62 8.48 -14.67
N ASN A 18 -13.88 9.52 -14.30
CA ASN A 18 -12.42 9.47 -14.15
C ASN A 18 -11.96 8.64 -12.95
N VAL A 19 -12.77 8.56 -11.90
CA VAL A 19 -12.57 7.61 -10.79
C VAL A 19 -12.75 6.18 -11.30
N MET A 20 -13.78 5.93 -12.10
CA MET A 20 -14.11 4.60 -12.63
C MET A 20 -13.12 4.11 -13.71
N SER A 21 -12.46 5.03 -14.44
CA SER A 21 -11.42 4.69 -15.43
C SER A 21 -10.09 4.21 -14.81
N GLY A 22 -10.00 4.16 -13.47
CA GLY A 22 -8.87 3.61 -12.74
C GLY A 22 -7.61 4.49 -12.73
N PHE A 23 -7.59 5.60 -13.46
CA PHE A 23 -6.46 6.53 -13.48
C PHE A 23 -6.31 7.29 -12.16
N VAL A 24 -7.44 7.75 -11.60
CA VAL A 24 -7.48 8.52 -10.34
C VAL A 24 -7.26 7.62 -9.12
N TYR A 25 -7.71 6.36 -9.18
CA TYR A 25 -7.56 5.38 -8.09
C TYR A 25 -6.10 5.00 -7.78
N ARG A 26 -5.17 5.24 -8.71
CA ARG A 26 -3.75 4.96 -8.50
C ARG A 26 -3.03 5.98 -7.61
N LYS A 27 -3.64 7.12 -7.29
CA LYS A 27 -3.01 8.19 -6.51
C LYS A 27 -3.80 8.44 -5.22
N PRO A 28 -3.32 7.94 -4.06
CA PRO A 28 -4.08 8.00 -2.80
C PRO A 28 -4.36 9.44 -2.34
N LEU A 29 -3.43 10.37 -2.56
CA LEU A 29 -3.63 11.79 -2.24
C LEU A 29 -4.77 12.42 -3.04
N PHE A 30 -4.93 12.04 -4.31
CA PHE A 30 -5.95 12.62 -5.18
C PHE A 30 -7.35 12.18 -4.75
N MET A 31 -7.46 10.93 -4.33
CA MET A 31 -8.71 10.34 -3.82
C MET A 31 -9.16 11.01 -2.51
N VAL A 32 -8.23 11.29 -1.60
CA VAL A 32 -8.51 12.06 -0.37
C VAL A 32 -8.92 13.49 -0.68
N CYS A 33 -8.25 14.18 -1.61
CA CYS A 33 -8.64 15.54 -2.03
C CYS A 33 -10.04 15.59 -2.62
N ILE A 34 -10.43 14.60 -3.44
CA ILE A 34 -11.78 14.51 -3.99
C ILE A 34 -12.81 14.30 -2.86
N GLY A 35 -12.53 13.39 -1.91
CA GLY A 35 -13.41 13.17 -0.77
C GLY A 35 -13.61 14.43 0.09
N LEU A 36 -12.55 15.22 0.31
CA LEU A 36 -12.63 16.50 1.00
C LEU A 36 -13.47 17.53 0.23
N LEU A 37 -13.32 17.60 -1.10
CA LEU A 37 -14.14 18.48 -1.93
C LEU A 37 -15.62 18.09 -1.87
N PHE A 38 -15.96 16.80 -1.92
CA PHE A 38 -17.34 16.34 -1.77
C PHE A 38 -17.92 16.70 -0.41
N SER A 39 -17.15 16.53 0.66
CA SER A 39 -17.57 16.91 2.02
C SER A 39 -17.79 18.42 2.15
N PHE A 40 -16.91 19.23 1.55
CA PHE A 40 -17.03 20.68 1.54
C PHE A 40 -18.25 21.15 0.73
N ILE A 41 -18.50 20.57 -0.44
CA ILE A 41 -19.67 20.87 -1.27
C ILE A 41 -20.95 20.51 -0.51
N GLY A 42 -21.00 19.35 0.16
CA GLY A 42 -22.12 18.96 1.02
C GLY A 42 -22.38 20.01 2.11
N ALA A 43 -21.34 20.44 2.83
CA ALA A 43 -21.46 21.45 3.88
C ALA A 43 -21.99 22.80 3.36
N VAL A 44 -21.51 23.25 2.19
CA VAL A 44 -21.98 24.50 1.55
C VAL A 44 -23.44 24.40 1.11
N VAL A 45 -23.86 23.24 0.57
CA VAL A 45 -25.25 22.99 0.19
C VAL A 45 -26.18 23.04 1.41
N ILE A 46 -25.81 22.39 2.52
CA ILE A 46 -26.58 22.42 3.78
C ILE A 46 -26.75 23.85 4.30
N SER A 47 -25.64 24.57 4.43
CA SER A 47 -25.65 25.92 5.02
C SER A 47 -26.37 26.95 4.13
N SER A 48 -26.40 26.72 2.81
CA SER A 48 -27.22 27.51 1.88
C SER A 48 -28.72 27.23 2.02
N LEU A 49 -29.10 26.00 2.40
CA LEU A 49 -30.49 25.61 2.62
C LEU A 49 -31.03 25.97 4.00
N GLU A 50 -30.22 25.92 5.05
CA GLU A 50 -30.62 26.39 6.39
C GLU A 50 -30.92 27.89 6.41
N ARG A 51 -30.31 28.66 5.50
CA ARG A 51 -30.61 30.09 5.30
C ARG A 51 -31.91 30.36 4.56
N MET A 52 -32.48 29.39 3.84
CA MET A 52 -33.81 29.55 3.27
C MET A 52 -34.83 29.20 4.36
N GLU A 53 -35.67 30.17 4.74
CA GLU A 53 -36.72 30.00 5.75
C GLU A 53 -37.50 28.69 5.54
N PRO A 54 -37.96 28.04 6.62
CA PRO A 54 -38.67 26.78 6.53
C PRO A 54 -40.01 27.01 5.83
N LEU A 55 -40.04 26.86 4.50
CA LEU A 55 -41.27 26.67 3.77
C LEU A 55 -41.84 25.31 4.25
N GLU A 56 -42.70 25.37 5.27
CA GLU A 56 -43.44 24.25 5.86
C GLU A 56 -44.21 23.41 4.81
N ILE A 57 -44.33 23.93 3.59
CA ILE A 57 -44.97 23.33 2.41
C ILE A 57 -44.16 22.16 1.83
N PHE A 58 -42.86 22.03 2.12
CA PHE A 58 -41.98 21.05 1.48
C PHE A 58 -41.24 20.11 2.46
N LYS A 59 -41.97 19.55 3.43
CA LYS A 59 -41.44 18.55 4.38
C LYS A 59 -40.69 17.40 3.67
N ASP A 60 -41.19 16.97 2.50
CA ASP A 60 -40.58 15.93 1.69
C ASP A 60 -39.27 16.37 1.03
N VAL A 61 -39.17 17.63 0.59
CA VAL A 61 -37.94 18.16 -0.04
C VAL A 61 -36.82 18.24 0.98
N LYS A 62 -37.11 18.63 2.22
CA LYS A 62 -36.10 18.63 3.31
C LYS A 62 -35.57 17.21 3.57
N LEU A 63 -36.45 16.20 3.54
CA LEU A 63 -36.06 14.80 3.74
C LEU A 63 -35.21 14.28 2.56
N SER A 64 -35.65 14.49 1.33
CA SER A 64 -34.89 14.10 0.12
C SER A 64 -33.52 14.74 0.09
N LEU A 65 -33.42 16.01 0.47
CA LEU A 65 -32.18 16.75 0.42
C LEU A 65 -31.22 16.37 1.55
N SER A 66 -31.75 16.03 2.72
CA SER A 66 -30.97 15.41 3.80
C SER A 66 -30.40 14.05 3.36
N VAL A 67 -31.18 13.22 2.67
CA VAL A 67 -30.71 11.92 2.16
C VAL A 67 -29.60 12.10 1.12
N ILE A 68 -29.76 13.04 0.18
CA ILE A 68 -28.72 13.37 -0.81
C ILE A 68 -27.43 13.80 -0.11
N ASN A 69 -27.55 14.66 0.90
CA ASN A 69 -26.39 15.16 1.62
C ASN A 69 -25.67 14.07 2.45
N TYR A 70 -26.41 13.20 3.14
CA TYR A 70 -25.83 12.04 3.81
C TYR A 70 -25.11 11.11 2.81
N THR A 71 -25.67 10.94 1.62
CA THR A 71 -25.06 10.12 0.56
C THR A 71 -23.77 10.75 0.04
N ILE A 72 -23.74 12.07 -0.15
CA ILE A 72 -22.54 12.82 -0.55
C ILE A 72 -21.46 12.72 0.54
N ALA A 73 -21.83 12.86 1.81
CA ALA A 73 -20.91 12.73 2.93
C ALA A 73 -20.36 11.30 3.07
N ALA A 74 -21.22 10.28 2.92
CA ALA A 74 -20.82 8.87 2.96
C ALA A 74 -19.91 8.50 1.78
N ALA A 75 -20.20 9.00 0.57
CA ALA A 75 -19.33 8.84 -0.59
C ALA A 75 -17.97 9.51 -0.36
N GLY A 76 -17.94 10.75 0.15
CA GLY A 76 -16.71 11.46 0.47
C GLY A 76 -15.85 10.74 1.51
N GLY A 77 -16.47 10.23 2.58
CA GLY A 77 -15.79 9.41 3.59
C GLY A 77 -15.22 8.11 3.03
N SER A 78 -15.95 7.45 2.12
CA SER A 78 -15.50 6.22 1.45
C SER A 78 -14.28 6.47 0.55
N PHE A 79 -14.22 7.62 -0.13
CA PHE A 79 -13.06 8.02 -0.91
C PHE A 79 -11.82 8.27 -0.05
N ILE A 80 -12.00 8.90 1.12
CA ILE A 80 -10.91 9.14 2.07
C ILE A 80 -10.39 7.81 2.63
N ALA A 81 -11.29 6.93 3.08
CA ALA A 81 -10.92 5.61 3.60
C ALA A 81 -10.20 4.75 2.54
N GLY A 82 -10.72 4.71 1.31
CA GLY A 82 -10.09 4.00 0.19
C GLY A 82 -8.70 4.55 -0.13
N GLY A 83 -8.53 5.88 -0.14
CA GLY A 83 -7.23 6.51 -0.38
C GLY A 83 -6.20 6.20 0.71
N LEU A 84 -6.60 6.19 1.98
CA LEU A 84 -5.72 5.82 3.10
C LEU A 84 -5.33 4.33 3.06
N MET A 85 -6.29 3.46 2.76
CA MET A 85 -6.05 2.02 2.64
C MET A 85 -5.06 1.72 1.50
N LEU A 86 -5.21 2.36 0.34
CA LEU A 86 -4.26 2.21 -0.77
C LEU A 86 -2.86 2.70 -0.41
N LYS A 87 -2.74 3.80 0.35
CA LYS A 87 -1.43 4.28 0.83
C LYS A 87 -0.77 3.25 1.75
N ALA A 88 -1.53 2.65 2.67
CA ALA A 88 -1.02 1.61 3.57
C ALA A 88 -0.59 0.35 2.78
N GLN A 89 -1.41 -0.10 1.83
CA GLN A 89 -1.07 -1.25 0.97
C GLN A 89 0.18 -1.00 0.12
N HIS A 90 0.35 0.21 -0.42
CA HIS A 90 1.56 0.57 -1.16
C HIS A 90 2.81 0.58 -0.29
N ALA A 91 2.71 1.07 0.95
CA ALA A 91 3.81 1.05 1.90
C ALA A 91 4.21 -0.40 2.26
N ALA A 92 3.24 -1.23 2.66
CA ALA A 92 3.45 -2.64 2.98
C ALA A 92 4.05 -3.42 1.80
N ARG A 93 3.57 -3.19 0.57
CA ARG A 93 4.12 -3.82 -0.63
C ARG A 93 5.56 -3.41 -0.91
N ASN A 94 5.90 -2.14 -0.72
CA ASN A 94 7.28 -1.67 -0.92
C ASN A 94 8.24 -2.26 0.11
N GLU A 95 7.83 -2.34 1.38
CA GLU A 95 8.60 -2.98 2.44
C GLU A 95 8.82 -4.47 2.13
N ARG A 96 7.78 -5.18 1.68
CA ARG A 96 7.90 -6.58 1.24
C ARG A 96 8.88 -6.75 0.10
N ILE A 97 8.80 -5.94 -0.96
CA ILE A 97 9.73 -6.02 -2.11
C ILE A 97 11.17 -5.73 -1.67
N ALA A 98 11.38 -4.79 -0.76
CA ALA A 98 12.70 -4.49 -0.21
C ALA A 98 13.26 -5.66 0.59
N ALA A 99 12.43 -6.30 1.42
CA ALA A 99 12.81 -7.47 2.21
C ALA A 99 13.12 -8.69 1.31
N GLU A 100 12.31 -8.97 0.29
CA GLU A 100 12.57 -10.03 -0.69
C GLU A 100 13.89 -9.82 -1.45
N ARG A 101 14.19 -8.58 -1.87
CA ARG A 101 15.47 -8.25 -2.51
C ARG A 101 16.65 -8.46 -1.56
N SER A 102 16.53 -8.03 -0.31
CA SER A 102 17.58 -8.24 0.70
C SER A 102 17.83 -9.73 0.93
N PHE A 103 16.77 -10.53 1.00
CA PHE A 103 16.86 -11.98 1.16
C PHE A 103 17.56 -12.63 -0.04
N TYR A 104 17.17 -12.25 -1.27
CA TYR A 104 17.79 -12.78 -2.49
C TYR A 104 19.29 -12.48 -2.58
N LEU A 105 19.71 -11.27 -2.17
CA LEU A 105 21.12 -10.89 -2.15
C LEU A 105 21.92 -11.72 -1.11
N GLU A 106 21.35 -11.97 0.07
CA GLU A 106 22.01 -12.80 1.08
C GLU A 106 22.12 -14.26 0.65
N VAL A 107 21.08 -14.83 0.05
CA VAL A 107 21.11 -16.19 -0.52
C VAL A 107 22.19 -16.29 -1.60
N LYS A 108 22.27 -15.29 -2.49
CA LYS A 108 23.30 -15.24 -3.53
C LYS A 108 24.71 -15.23 -2.92
N LEU A 109 24.94 -14.40 -1.91
CA LEU A 109 26.23 -14.35 -1.21
C LEU A 109 26.62 -15.68 -0.55
N ILE A 110 25.64 -16.45 -0.05
CA ILE A 110 25.91 -17.78 0.49
C ILE A 110 26.23 -18.78 -0.62
N ASN A 111 25.49 -18.76 -1.73
CA ASN A 111 25.79 -19.62 -2.88
C ASN A 111 27.19 -19.34 -3.43
N ASP A 112 27.57 -18.08 -3.59
CA ASP A 112 28.92 -17.68 -4.02
C ASP A 112 29.97 -18.18 -3.01
N LEU A 113 29.66 -18.18 -1.71
CA LEU A 113 30.54 -18.72 -0.67
C LEU A 113 30.69 -20.24 -0.78
N ILE A 114 29.59 -20.97 -0.98
CA ILE A 114 29.58 -22.43 -1.15
C ILE A 114 30.41 -22.81 -2.38
N GLU A 115 30.19 -22.13 -3.51
CA GLU A 115 30.93 -22.36 -4.74
C GLU A 115 32.43 -22.10 -4.54
N SER A 116 32.80 -21.03 -3.84
CA SER A 116 34.20 -20.77 -3.46
C SER A 116 34.80 -21.85 -2.55
N PHE A 117 34.00 -22.45 -1.67
CA PHE A 117 34.44 -23.54 -0.80
C PHE A 117 34.59 -24.85 -1.58
N GLU A 118 33.69 -25.14 -2.52
CA GLU A 118 33.82 -26.29 -3.41
C GLU A 118 35.04 -26.18 -4.32
N GLU A 119 35.34 -25.00 -4.85
CA GLU A 119 36.57 -24.75 -5.62
C GLU A 119 37.83 -24.98 -4.77
N LYS A 120 37.84 -24.48 -3.53
CA LYS A 120 38.94 -24.72 -2.58
C LYS A 120 39.08 -26.19 -2.20
N MET A 121 37.97 -26.93 -2.08
CA MET A 121 38.02 -28.39 -1.87
C MET A 121 38.62 -29.12 -3.06
N LYS A 122 38.33 -28.69 -4.29
CA LYS A 122 38.92 -29.29 -5.51
C LYS A 122 40.44 -29.04 -5.62
N GLN A 123 40.94 -27.95 -5.03
CA GLN A 123 42.37 -27.61 -4.97
C GLN A 123 43.11 -28.21 -3.77
N ALA A 124 42.41 -28.92 -2.89
CA ALA A 124 42.94 -29.45 -1.64
C ALA A 124 43.99 -30.56 -1.80
N ASP A 125 44.15 -31.13 -3.01
CA ASP A 125 45.16 -32.15 -3.32
C ASP A 125 46.61 -31.61 -3.23
N ILE A 126 46.78 -30.32 -2.91
CA ILE A 126 48.06 -29.58 -2.87
C ILE A 126 48.39 -29.03 -1.46
N LEU A 127 47.44 -29.05 -0.51
CA LEU A 127 47.60 -28.48 0.85
C LEU A 127 47.80 -29.55 1.94
N ASP A 128 48.55 -29.19 2.99
CA ASP A 128 48.78 -30.02 4.16
C ASP A 128 47.46 -30.39 4.86
N VAL A 129 47.26 -31.68 5.14
CA VAL A 129 45.96 -32.29 5.47
C VAL A 129 45.35 -31.71 6.75
N ASP A 130 46.18 -31.29 7.70
CA ASP A 130 45.74 -30.72 8.97
C ASP A 130 45.30 -29.25 8.85
N GLU A 131 45.95 -28.45 7.99
CA GLU A 131 45.56 -27.05 7.75
C GLU A 131 44.25 -26.98 6.95
N PHE A 132 44.07 -27.91 6.00
CA PHE A 132 42.84 -28.04 5.24
C PHE A 132 41.64 -28.48 6.09
N LYS A 133 41.83 -29.44 7.02
CA LYS A 133 40.80 -29.86 7.98
C LYS A 133 40.30 -28.70 8.85
N LYS A 134 41.21 -27.84 9.32
CA LYS A 134 40.87 -26.70 10.19
C LYS A 134 40.04 -25.67 9.42
N THR A 135 40.45 -25.35 8.19
CA THR A 135 39.74 -24.44 7.28
C THR A 135 38.35 -24.94 6.92
N LEU A 136 38.19 -26.26 6.76
CA LEU A 136 36.88 -26.89 6.53
C LEU A 136 35.94 -26.79 7.73
N VAL A 137 36.45 -27.01 8.94
CA VAL A 137 35.64 -26.90 10.17
C VAL A 137 35.20 -25.45 10.38
N ASP A 138 36.12 -24.49 10.25
CA ASP A 138 35.81 -23.07 10.40
C ASP A 138 34.81 -22.59 9.32
N GLY A 139 35.02 -23.01 8.07
CA GLY A 139 34.11 -22.73 6.98
C GLY A 139 32.70 -23.28 7.20
N LYS A 140 32.61 -24.53 7.67
CA LYS A 140 31.34 -25.20 7.97
C LYS A 140 30.57 -24.48 9.07
N VAL A 141 31.25 -24.00 10.12
CA VAL A 141 30.63 -23.22 11.20
C VAL A 141 30.03 -21.91 10.66
N ILE A 142 30.80 -21.15 9.87
CA ILE A 142 30.32 -19.88 9.28
C ILE A 142 29.11 -20.13 8.37
N LEU A 143 29.12 -21.23 7.63
CA LEU A 143 28.05 -21.58 6.70
C LEU A 143 26.76 -21.94 7.44
N TYR A 144 26.84 -22.72 8.52
CA TYR A 144 25.69 -23.00 9.38
C TYR A 144 25.14 -21.75 10.05
N GLU A 145 26.00 -20.87 10.56
CA GLU A 145 25.58 -19.63 11.21
C GLU A 145 24.82 -18.72 10.22
N LYS A 146 25.29 -18.62 8.98
CA LYS A 146 24.59 -17.88 7.92
C LYS A 146 23.28 -18.56 7.48
N ILE A 147 23.24 -19.89 7.37
CA ILE A 147 22.00 -20.63 7.05
C ILE A 147 20.96 -20.40 8.14
N GLN A 148 21.36 -20.44 9.40
CA GLN A 148 20.46 -20.23 10.53
C GLN A 148 19.94 -18.79 10.58
N ALA A 149 20.81 -17.80 10.35
CA ALA A 149 20.39 -16.41 10.23
C ALA A 149 19.41 -16.17 9.06
N LEU A 150 19.56 -16.89 7.94
CA LEU A 150 18.61 -16.86 6.83
C LEU A 150 17.28 -17.54 7.18
N GLN A 151 17.30 -18.67 7.89
CA GLN A 151 16.08 -19.32 8.38
C GLN A 151 15.28 -18.39 9.29
N ASP A 152 15.94 -17.74 10.26
CA ASP A 152 15.30 -16.78 11.16
C ASP A 152 14.72 -15.57 10.41
N LYS A 153 15.38 -15.11 9.35
CA LYS A 153 14.85 -14.04 8.50
C LYS A 153 13.69 -14.51 7.64
N LYS A 154 13.74 -15.74 7.10
CA LYS A 154 12.64 -16.34 6.34
C LYS A 154 11.40 -16.49 7.22
N ASP A 155 11.54 -16.99 8.44
CA ASP A 155 10.42 -17.12 9.37
C ASP A 155 9.80 -15.77 9.74
N LYS A 156 10.61 -14.69 9.81
CA LYS A 156 10.10 -13.33 9.97
C LYS A 156 9.39 -12.83 8.71
N LEU A 157 9.87 -13.19 7.53
CA LEU A 157 9.24 -12.85 6.25
C LEU A 157 7.90 -13.56 6.07
N ASP A 158 7.83 -14.86 6.39
CA ASP A 158 6.61 -15.67 6.30
C ASP A 158 5.55 -15.16 7.29
N LYS A 159 5.94 -14.71 8.48
CA LYS A 159 5.02 -14.05 9.43
C LYS A 159 4.40 -12.76 8.88
N LEU A 160 5.14 -11.99 8.10
CA LEU A 160 4.64 -10.80 7.42
C LEU A 160 3.72 -11.13 6.23
N GLU A 161 3.66 -12.38 5.79
CA GLU A 161 2.80 -12.82 4.68
C GLU A 161 1.37 -13.18 5.13
N TYR A 162 1.16 -13.38 6.44
CA TYR A 162 -0.11 -13.80 7.04
C TYR A 162 -0.79 -12.72 7.93
N GLU A 163 -0.25 -11.51 8.01
CA GLU A 163 -0.88 -10.32 8.63
C GLU A 163 -1.38 -9.33 7.56
#